data_AF-A0A1W9UQH1-F1
#
_entry.id   AF-A0A1W9UQH1-F1
#
_cell.length_a   1.000
_cell.length_b   1.000
_cell.length_c   1.000
_cell.angle_alpha   90.00
_cell.angle_beta   90.00
_cell.angle_gamma   90.00
#
_symmetry.space_group_name_H-M   'P 1'
#
loop_
_entity.id
_entity.type
_entity.pdbx_description
1 polymer ?
#
loop_
_entity_poly.entity_id
_entity_poly.type
_entity_poly.pdbx_seq_one_letter_code
_entity_poly.pdbx_strand_id
1 'polypeptide(L)'
;MPPCHLAIHGHFYQPPRTDPFTGRIPREPGAAPYANWNERITAECYAPNAEAGNFERLSFNLGGTLARWLDERAHATYESIVAAEQNYRKAHVAGNGVAQPVHHTILPLARRRDKICQIRWGIASFKHRFGHEPLGMWLPEMAVDYETLEILAAEGLRFTILSDEQVRGDLSAGGGPYRVRLPGGGEVADFSVFVRDHHLSNALSFGMPDPSRADDWLRDQVGWRCREGQLLLIATDGETFGHHHRQGIETLSRILSAGDAHGYEPTTLGHYLRQNPPQAELEIIEYTAWSCGHRLDRWVIGCGCTPGDSRWKSALRRALDNLACDLDQVYVCETQKLGLEPWPLRDSYIALVLGQVDGPTLLSENGLNHLRQAEQNRLLWLLESQFHRQRMYASCAFFFEDLARLEPRYAIANGIRALALTLYATGDDLSHSFRRDLGVAVSARTGRTGADMFDTMLAQAEA
;
A
#
# COMPACT_ATOMS: atom_id res chain seq x y z
N MET A 1 -9.42 -25.74 -28.14
CA MET A 1 -8.69 -24.49 -27.93
C MET A 1 -8.81 -24.18 -26.45
N PRO A 2 -7.72 -24.10 -25.66
CA PRO A 2 -7.82 -23.70 -24.26
C PRO A 2 -8.52 -22.34 -24.13
N PRO A 3 -9.42 -22.17 -23.15
CA PRO A 3 -10.05 -20.88 -22.91
C PRO A 3 -8.98 -19.80 -22.62
N CYS A 4 -9.30 -18.53 -22.85
CA CYS A 4 -8.48 -17.46 -22.28
C CYS A 4 -8.65 -17.45 -20.75
N HIS A 5 -7.76 -16.79 -20.02
CA HIS A 5 -7.89 -16.64 -18.58
C HIS A 5 -8.34 -15.22 -18.23
N LEU A 6 -9.20 -15.07 -17.22
CA LEU A 6 -9.58 -13.76 -16.68
C LEU A 6 -9.16 -13.67 -15.22
N ALA A 7 -8.33 -12.68 -14.90
CA ALA A 7 -8.04 -12.30 -13.53
C ALA A 7 -8.57 -10.89 -13.26
N ILE A 8 -9.27 -10.72 -12.15
CA ILE A 8 -9.61 -9.42 -11.59
C ILE A 8 -8.79 -9.25 -10.32
N HIS A 9 -8.07 -8.14 -10.23
CA HIS A 9 -7.31 -7.74 -9.06
C HIS A 9 -7.99 -6.58 -8.33
N GLY A 10 -8.34 -6.78 -7.07
CA GLY A 10 -8.87 -5.74 -6.19
C GLY A 10 -7.82 -5.21 -5.22
N HIS A 11 -7.50 -3.92 -5.32
CA HIS A 11 -6.64 -3.21 -4.37
C HIS A 11 -7.46 -2.69 -3.19
N PHE A 12 -7.51 -3.43 -2.08
CA PHE A 12 -8.28 -3.00 -0.89
C PHE A 12 -7.40 -2.24 0.09
N TYR A 13 -7.63 -0.94 0.23
CA TYR A 13 -6.84 -0.07 1.09
C TYR A 13 -7.65 1.12 1.61
N GLN A 14 -7.51 1.40 2.91
CA GLN A 14 -7.95 2.66 3.49
C GLN A 14 -6.75 3.50 3.90
N PRO A 15 -6.74 4.80 3.57
CA PRO A 15 -5.82 5.76 4.16
C PRO A 15 -5.82 5.62 5.69
N PRO A 16 -4.66 5.77 6.35
CA PRO A 16 -4.63 5.79 7.80
C PRO A 16 -5.38 7.01 8.33
N ARG A 17 -6.40 6.76 9.17
CA ARG A 17 -7.26 7.81 9.78
C ARG A 17 -7.08 7.92 11.29
N THR A 18 -6.34 6.99 11.87
CA THR A 18 -6.09 6.94 13.30
C THR A 18 -5.16 8.08 13.71
N ASP A 19 -5.60 8.86 14.67
CA ASP A 19 -4.79 9.89 15.31
C ASP A 19 -3.54 9.28 15.97
N PRO A 20 -2.32 9.73 15.64
CA PRO A 20 -1.09 9.14 16.15
C PRO A 20 -0.86 9.26 17.67
N PHE A 21 -1.58 10.15 18.36
CA PHE A 21 -1.44 10.37 19.80
C PHE A 21 -2.44 9.55 20.60
N THR A 22 -3.69 9.52 20.13
CA THR A 22 -4.79 8.86 20.86
C THR A 22 -5.04 7.42 20.41
N GLY A 23 -4.55 7.04 19.23
CA GLY A 23 -4.86 5.73 18.64
C GLY A 23 -6.33 5.58 18.20
N ARG A 24 -7.10 6.69 18.14
CA ARG A 24 -8.53 6.69 17.80
C ARG A 24 -8.79 7.35 16.45
N ILE A 25 -9.84 6.91 15.77
CA ILE A 25 -10.33 7.58 14.56
C ILE A 25 -11.37 8.62 14.99
N PRO A 26 -11.22 9.91 14.62
CA PRO A 26 -12.21 10.93 14.92
C PRO A 26 -13.50 10.69 14.13
N ARG A 27 -14.61 11.30 14.56
CA ARG A 27 -15.86 11.25 13.80
C ARG A 27 -15.69 12.02 12.49
N GLU A 28 -16.08 11.40 11.38
CA GLU A 28 -16.00 11.98 10.05
C GLU A 28 -17.42 12.22 9.51
N PRO A 29 -17.93 13.47 9.49
CA PRO A 29 -19.31 13.75 9.08
C PRO A 29 -19.68 13.24 7.68
N GLY A 30 -18.71 13.17 6.76
CA GLY A 30 -18.91 12.64 5.41
C GLY A 30 -19.25 11.14 5.36
N ALA A 31 -19.04 10.40 6.45
CA ALA A 31 -19.30 8.97 6.52
C ALA A 31 -20.71 8.62 7.06
N ALA A 32 -21.57 9.61 7.31
CA ALA A 32 -22.92 9.36 7.83
C ALA A 32 -23.70 8.32 6.99
N PRO A 33 -24.48 7.42 7.63
CA PRO A 33 -24.82 7.40 9.06
C PRO A 33 -23.74 6.81 10.00
N TYR A 34 -22.62 6.33 9.46
CA TYR A 34 -21.52 5.76 10.23
C TYR A 34 -20.66 6.84 10.92
N ALA A 35 -19.87 6.43 11.90
CA ALA A 35 -19.01 7.38 12.63
C ALA A 35 -17.79 7.81 11.81
N ASN A 36 -17.26 6.93 10.96
CA ASN A 36 -16.08 7.16 10.14
C ASN A 36 -16.13 6.36 8.83
N TRP A 37 -15.26 6.71 7.88
CA TRP A 37 -15.26 6.09 6.55
C TRP A 37 -14.89 4.60 6.59
N ASN A 38 -14.06 4.16 7.54
CA ASN A 38 -13.72 2.74 7.65
C ASN A 38 -14.97 1.90 7.97
N GLU A 39 -15.81 2.35 8.90
CA GLU A 39 -17.08 1.68 9.22
C GLU A 39 -18.01 1.64 8.01
N ARG A 40 -18.17 2.79 7.34
CA ARG A 40 -19.04 2.90 6.17
C ARG A 40 -18.63 1.96 5.04
N ILE A 41 -17.36 1.99 4.66
CA ILE A 41 -16.85 1.22 3.53
C ILE A 41 -16.79 -0.27 3.89
N THR A 42 -16.59 -0.62 5.16
CA THR A 42 -16.73 -2.01 5.62
C THR A 42 -18.13 -2.55 5.40
N ALA A 43 -19.15 -1.77 5.74
CA ALA A 43 -20.55 -2.15 5.55
C ALA A 43 -20.98 -2.15 4.07
N GLU A 44 -20.42 -1.25 3.25
CA GLU A 44 -20.80 -1.10 1.84
C GLU A 44 -19.99 -2.00 0.89
N CYS A 45 -18.78 -2.43 1.27
CA CYS A 45 -17.85 -3.14 0.38
C CYS A 45 -17.26 -4.40 1.02
N TYR A 46 -16.50 -4.29 2.13
CA TYR A 46 -15.66 -5.39 2.58
C TYR A 46 -16.48 -6.58 3.13
N ALA A 47 -17.44 -6.31 4.03
CA ALA A 47 -18.27 -7.37 4.60
C ALA A 47 -19.16 -8.05 3.53
N PRO A 48 -19.88 -7.30 2.66
CA PRO A 48 -20.70 -7.95 1.62
C PRO A 48 -19.89 -8.75 0.59
N ASN A 49 -18.68 -8.31 0.21
CA ASN A 49 -17.82 -9.11 -0.68
C ASN A 49 -17.29 -10.38 -0.02
N ALA A 50 -17.00 -10.34 1.29
CA ALA A 50 -16.64 -11.52 2.06
C ALA A 50 -17.81 -12.50 2.18
N GLU A 51 -19.02 -12.00 2.49
CA GLU A 51 -20.26 -12.79 2.53
C GLU A 51 -20.62 -13.41 1.19
N ALA A 52 -20.41 -12.70 0.08
CA ALA A 52 -20.62 -13.21 -1.28
C ALA A 52 -19.55 -14.22 -1.73
N GLY A 53 -18.50 -14.46 -0.94
CA GLY A 53 -17.40 -15.36 -1.28
C GLY A 53 -16.48 -14.84 -2.40
N ASN A 54 -16.53 -13.53 -2.71
CA ASN A 54 -15.73 -12.96 -3.81
C ASN A 54 -14.22 -13.05 -3.54
N PHE A 55 -13.80 -12.97 -2.27
CA PHE A 55 -12.39 -13.12 -1.89
C PHE A 55 -11.81 -14.52 -2.12
N GLU A 56 -12.63 -15.56 -2.30
CA GLU A 56 -12.14 -16.91 -2.68
C GLU A 56 -11.91 -17.04 -4.19
N ARG A 57 -12.15 -15.98 -4.97
CA ARG A 57 -12.17 -16.06 -6.44
C ARG A 57 -11.42 -14.91 -7.10
N LEU A 58 -11.30 -13.81 -6.39
CA LEU A 58 -10.58 -12.60 -6.80
C LEU A 58 -9.08 -12.72 -6.48
N SER A 59 -8.20 -12.12 -7.29
CA SER A 59 -6.85 -11.80 -6.83
C SER A 59 -6.89 -10.49 -6.05
N PHE A 60 -6.26 -10.38 -4.89
CA PHE A 60 -6.40 -9.14 -4.12
C PHE A 60 -5.20 -8.84 -3.24
N ASN A 61 -5.02 -7.58 -2.88
CA ASN A 61 -4.23 -7.22 -1.70
C ASN A 61 -5.15 -6.63 -0.63
N LEU A 62 -4.82 -6.86 0.64
CA LEU A 62 -5.49 -6.22 1.77
C LEU A 62 -4.46 -5.38 2.53
N GLY A 63 -4.59 -4.06 2.44
CA GLY A 63 -3.59 -3.15 2.97
C GLY A 63 -3.52 -3.14 4.49
N GLY A 64 -2.30 -3.04 5.04
CA GLY A 64 -2.01 -3.22 6.47
C GLY A 64 -2.79 -2.30 7.42
N THR A 65 -3.12 -1.08 6.98
CA THR A 65 -3.97 -0.14 7.73
C THR A 65 -5.43 -0.62 7.83
N LEU A 66 -6.02 -1.01 6.71
CA LEU A 66 -7.39 -1.51 6.63
C LEU A 66 -7.52 -2.83 7.38
N ALA A 67 -6.63 -3.76 7.06
CA ALA A 67 -6.39 -5.00 7.75
C ALA A 67 -6.45 -4.93 9.28
N ARG A 68 -5.60 -4.08 9.87
CA ARG A 68 -5.51 -3.90 11.33
C ARG A 68 -6.83 -3.36 11.88
N TRP A 69 -7.45 -2.43 11.16
CA TRP A 69 -8.74 -1.87 11.57
C TRP A 69 -9.86 -2.91 11.53
N LEU A 70 -9.91 -3.74 10.48
CA LEU A 70 -10.89 -4.82 10.38
C LEU A 70 -10.71 -5.83 11.52
N ASP A 71 -9.48 -6.22 11.83
CA ASP A 71 -9.20 -7.12 12.95
C ASP A 71 -9.72 -6.57 14.29
N GLU A 72 -9.43 -5.29 14.58
CA GLU A 72 -9.82 -4.65 15.84
C GLU A 72 -11.31 -4.29 15.95
N ARG A 73 -11.99 -4.00 14.82
CA ARG A 73 -13.33 -3.36 14.82
C ARG A 73 -14.40 -4.11 14.05
N ALA A 74 -14.03 -5.00 13.15
CA ALA A 74 -14.92 -5.80 12.31
C ALA A 74 -14.36 -7.23 12.15
N HIS A 75 -13.99 -7.86 13.28
CA HIS A 75 -13.19 -9.09 13.32
C HIS A 75 -13.79 -10.22 12.49
N ALA A 76 -15.12 -10.39 12.49
CA ALA A 76 -15.79 -11.41 11.68
C ALA A 76 -15.55 -11.22 10.17
N THR A 77 -15.54 -9.97 9.69
CA THR A 77 -15.19 -9.65 8.28
C THR A 77 -13.72 -9.95 8.01
N TYR A 78 -12.83 -9.58 8.92
CA TYR A 78 -11.41 -9.90 8.83
C TYR A 78 -11.19 -11.41 8.71
N GLU A 79 -11.72 -12.19 9.65
CA GLU A 79 -11.57 -13.65 9.69
C GLU A 79 -12.13 -14.30 8.43
N SER A 80 -13.28 -13.82 7.92
CA SER A 80 -13.86 -14.31 6.67
C SER A 80 -12.92 -14.10 5.47
N ILE A 81 -12.31 -12.92 5.34
CA ILE A 81 -11.35 -12.63 4.26
C ILE A 81 -10.08 -13.48 4.39
N VAL A 82 -9.56 -13.66 5.61
CA VAL A 82 -8.38 -14.50 5.87
C VAL A 82 -8.66 -15.96 5.57
N ALA A 83 -9.81 -16.47 6.01
CA ALA A 83 -10.25 -17.83 5.73
C ALA A 83 -10.41 -18.07 4.23
N ALA A 84 -10.98 -17.10 3.49
CA ALA A 84 -11.15 -17.18 2.05
C ALA A 84 -9.80 -17.36 1.31
N GLU A 85 -8.78 -16.56 1.66
CA GLU A 85 -7.44 -16.68 1.07
C GLU A 85 -6.80 -18.03 1.40
N GLN A 86 -6.89 -18.46 2.67
CA GLN A 86 -6.34 -19.73 3.12
C GLN A 86 -7.03 -20.94 2.47
N ASN A 87 -8.34 -20.87 2.29
CA ASN A 87 -9.12 -21.90 1.59
C ASN A 87 -8.72 -21.96 0.11
N TYR A 88 -8.61 -20.80 -0.55
CA TYR A 88 -8.13 -20.73 -1.93
C TYR A 88 -6.77 -21.38 -2.07
N ARG A 89 -5.82 -21.02 -1.19
CA ARG A 89 -4.46 -21.57 -1.21
C ARG A 89 -4.41 -23.09 -0.96
N LYS A 90 -5.31 -23.65 -0.17
CA LYS A 90 -5.40 -25.11 0.02
C LYS A 90 -5.86 -25.83 -1.26
N ALA A 91 -6.71 -25.18 -2.06
CA ALA A 91 -7.26 -25.74 -3.29
C ALA A 91 -6.38 -25.50 -4.53
N HIS A 92 -5.41 -24.57 -4.47
CA HIS A 92 -4.62 -24.13 -5.62
C HIS A 92 -3.12 -24.19 -5.34
N VAL A 93 -2.30 -24.15 -6.40
CA VAL A 93 -0.82 -24.18 -6.29
C VAL A 93 -0.20 -22.92 -5.69
N ALA A 94 -0.98 -21.85 -5.51
CA ALA A 94 -0.58 -20.59 -4.89
C ALA A 94 -1.80 -19.90 -4.27
N GLY A 95 -1.58 -19.03 -3.29
CA GLY A 95 -2.61 -18.15 -2.73
C GLY A 95 -3.02 -17.05 -3.73
N ASN A 96 -4.20 -16.49 -3.52
CA ASN A 96 -4.74 -15.36 -4.31
C ASN A 96 -4.48 -14.00 -3.68
N GLY A 97 -3.96 -13.98 -2.44
CA GLY A 97 -3.46 -12.78 -1.78
C GLY A 97 -2.14 -12.28 -2.36
N VAL A 98 -2.01 -10.96 -2.43
CA VAL A 98 -0.82 -10.22 -2.86
C VAL A 98 -0.42 -9.28 -1.72
N ALA A 99 0.87 -9.18 -1.40
CA ALA A 99 1.35 -8.26 -0.37
C ALA A 99 1.29 -6.80 -0.86
N GLN A 100 1.50 -5.85 0.05
CA GLN A 100 1.77 -4.46 -0.31
C GLN A 100 2.74 -3.85 0.71
N PRO A 101 3.49 -2.78 0.34
CA PRO A 101 4.24 -1.98 1.30
C PRO A 101 3.36 -1.50 2.46
N VAL A 102 3.85 -1.63 3.69
CA VAL A 102 2.98 -1.54 4.88
C VAL A 102 2.27 -0.20 5.04
N HIS A 103 2.92 0.92 4.70
CA HIS A 103 2.32 2.26 4.81
C HIS A 103 1.84 2.84 3.47
N HIS A 104 1.77 2.02 2.42
CA HIS A 104 1.36 2.46 1.09
C HIS A 104 2.21 3.66 0.59
N THR A 105 3.52 3.59 0.82
CA THR A 105 4.50 4.61 0.40
C THR A 105 4.82 4.49 -1.08
N ILE A 106 4.93 5.62 -1.79
CA ILE A 106 5.41 5.66 -3.17
C ILE A 106 6.89 5.28 -3.20
N LEU A 107 7.16 3.99 -3.42
CA LEU A 107 8.49 3.41 -3.23
C LEU A 107 9.58 4.09 -4.07
N PRO A 108 9.40 4.41 -5.37
CA PRO A 108 10.45 5.06 -6.16
C PRO A 108 10.92 6.43 -5.61
N LEU A 109 10.12 7.06 -4.76
CA LEU A 109 10.48 8.33 -4.11
C LEU A 109 11.13 8.13 -2.74
N ALA A 110 11.17 6.91 -2.21
CA ALA A 110 11.79 6.59 -0.92
C ALA A 110 13.28 6.28 -1.09
N ARG A 111 14.07 6.48 -0.04
CA ARG A 111 15.48 6.04 0.00
C ARG A 111 15.52 4.51 -0.07
N ARG A 112 16.57 3.94 -0.68
CA ARG A 112 16.75 2.47 -0.78
C ARG A 112 16.49 1.73 0.53
N ARG A 113 17.05 2.21 1.66
CA ARG A 113 16.84 1.60 2.99
C ARG A 113 15.38 1.61 3.46
N ASP A 114 14.61 2.61 3.04
CA ASP A 114 13.21 2.76 3.41
C ASP A 114 12.32 1.92 2.48
N LYS A 115 12.69 1.78 1.19
CA LYS A 115 12.09 0.81 0.27
C LYS A 115 12.18 -0.61 0.85
N ILE A 116 13.39 -1.03 1.27
CA ILE A 116 13.64 -2.34 1.89
C ILE A 116 12.75 -2.54 3.12
N CYS A 117 12.74 -1.57 4.04
CA CYS A 117 11.91 -1.61 5.24
C CYS A 117 10.41 -1.72 4.92
N GLN A 118 9.89 -0.88 4.02
CA GLN A 118 8.48 -0.93 3.63
C GLN A 118 8.09 -2.27 2.99
N ILE A 119 8.97 -2.86 2.18
CA ILE A 119 8.77 -4.18 1.56
C ILE A 119 8.80 -5.28 2.61
N ARG A 120 9.82 -5.33 3.47
CA ARG A 120 9.94 -6.31 4.56
C ARG A 120 8.77 -6.26 5.52
N TRP A 121 8.37 -5.06 5.93
CA TRP A 121 7.21 -4.87 6.79
C TRP A 121 5.91 -5.28 6.09
N GLY A 122 5.79 -5.04 4.78
CA GLY A 122 4.69 -5.52 3.95
C GLY A 122 4.61 -7.05 3.91
N ILE A 123 5.74 -7.73 3.72
CA ILE A 123 5.85 -9.20 3.76
C ILE A 123 5.48 -9.70 5.16
N ALA A 124 6.03 -9.12 6.22
CA ALA A 124 5.70 -9.51 7.60
C ALA A 124 4.21 -9.34 7.91
N SER A 125 3.61 -8.23 7.49
CA SER A 125 2.17 -7.96 7.66
C SER A 125 1.30 -8.96 6.88
N PHE A 126 1.71 -9.35 5.67
CA PHE A 126 1.05 -10.41 4.90
C PHE A 126 1.13 -11.76 5.62
N LYS A 127 2.34 -12.17 6.04
CA LYS A 127 2.58 -13.44 6.74
C LYS A 127 1.80 -13.54 8.03
N HIS A 128 1.77 -12.46 8.83
CA HIS A 128 1.04 -12.41 10.09
C HIS A 128 -0.45 -12.71 9.88
N ARG A 129 -1.03 -12.19 8.80
CA ARG A 129 -2.44 -12.36 8.47
C ARG A 129 -2.75 -13.72 7.88
N PHE A 130 -2.07 -14.09 6.79
CA PHE A 130 -2.43 -15.25 5.98
C PHE A 130 -1.67 -16.52 6.36
N GLY A 131 -0.57 -16.41 7.12
CA GLY A 131 0.21 -17.53 7.62
C GLY A 131 1.19 -18.13 6.61
N HIS A 132 1.51 -17.43 5.52
CA HIS A 132 2.51 -17.87 4.54
C HIS A 132 3.19 -16.71 3.81
N GLU A 133 4.24 -17.03 3.04
CA GLU A 133 4.95 -16.05 2.21
C GLU A 133 4.09 -15.57 1.03
N PRO A 134 4.09 -14.26 0.73
CA PRO A 134 3.46 -13.73 -0.49
C PRO A 134 4.30 -14.08 -1.73
N LEU A 135 3.63 -14.31 -2.86
CA LEU A 135 4.32 -14.54 -4.15
C LEU A 135 4.60 -13.24 -4.91
N GLY A 136 3.78 -12.21 -4.71
CA GLY A 136 3.91 -10.93 -5.37
C GLY A 136 3.51 -9.78 -4.46
N MET A 137 3.74 -8.56 -4.94
CA MET A 137 3.44 -7.34 -4.19
C MET A 137 2.79 -6.28 -5.09
N TRP A 138 1.68 -5.72 -4.63
CA TRP A 138 1.07 -4.52 -5.17
C TRP A 138 1.91 -3.31 -4.79
N LEU A 139 2.48 -2.62 -5.79
CA LEU A 139 3.17 -1.36 -5.57
C LEU A 139 2.13 -0.24 -5.36
N PRO A 140 2.27 0.61 -4.33
CA PRO A 140 1.36 1.73 -4.10
C PRO A 140 1.24 2.60 -5.34
N GLU A 141 0.02 2.74 -5.85
CA GLU A 141 -0.30 3.45 -7.10
C GLU A 141 0.36 2.84 -8.36
N MET A 142 0.78 1.58 -8.30
CA MET A 142 1.66 0.94 -9.27
C MET A 142 2.94 1.75 -9.55
N ALA A 143 3.39 2.57 -8.59
CA ALA A 143 4.56 3.41 -8.77
C ALA A 143 5.84 2.56 -8.82
N VAL A 144 6.58 2.63 -9.93
CA VAL A 144 7.68 1.69 -10.21
C VAL A 144 8.98 2.36 -10.65
N ASP A 145 10.11 1.76 -10.24
CA ASP A 145 11.47 1.98 -10.77
C ASP A 145 12.24 0.65 -10.71
N TYR A 146 13.39 0.55 -11.40
CA TYR A 146 14.15 -0.71 -11.44
C TYR A 146 14.71 -1.07 -10.06
N GLU A 147 15.14 -0.08 -9.27
CA GLU A 147 15.62 -0.32 -7.90
C GLU A 147 14.54 -0.99 -7.02
N THR A 148 13.28 -0.60 -7.15
CA THR A 148 12.18 -1.23 -6.41
C THR A 148 12.02 -2.68 -6.84
N LEU A 149 12.02 -2.97 -8.14
CA LEU A 149 11.91 -4.35 -8.64
C LEU A 149 13.08 -5.23 -8.18
N GLU A 150 14.30 -4.69 -8.14
CA GLU A 150 15.47 -5.39 -7.59
C GLU A 150 15.31 -5.75 -6.13
N ILE A 151 14.78 -4.81 -5.31
CA ILE A 151 14.54 -5.08 -3.90
C ILE A 151 13.43 -6.13 -3.73
N LEU A 152 12.34 -6.04 -4.51
CA LEU A 152 11.29 -7.06 -4.47
C LEU A 152 11.85 -8.46 -4.79
N ALA A 153 12.68 -8.56 -5.84
CA ALA A 153 13.34 -9.80 -6.24
C ALA A 153 14.27 -10.34 -5.15
N ALA A 154 15.09 -9.47 -4.55
CA ALA A 154 16.02 -9.83 -3.47
C ALA A 154 15.30 -10.29 -2.18
N GLU A 155 14.10 -9.78 -1.92
CA GLU A 155 13.24 -10.20 -0.81
C GLU A 155 12.35 -11.42 -1.16
N GLY A 156 12.61 -12.09 -2.29
CA GLY A 156 11.98 -13.36 -2.67
C GLY A 156 10.62 -13.25 -3.35
N LEU A 157 10.13 -12.03 -3.62
CA LEU A 157 8.91 -11.81 -4.37
C LEU A 157 9.15 -12.12 -5.86
N ARG A 158 8.09 -12.49 -6.57
CA ARG A 158 8.19 -13.00 -7.95
C ARG A 158 7.50 -12.13 -8.98
N PHE A 159 6.50 -11.34 -8.56
CA PHE A 159 5.81 -10.44 -9.48
C PHE A 159 5.26 -9.16 -8.84
N THR A 160 4.98 -8.19 -9.71
CA THR A 160 4.14 -7.02 -9.45
C THR A 160 3.12 -6.83 -10.59
N ILE A 161 2.25 -5.84 -10.44
CA ILE A 161 1.19 -5.48 -11.38
C ILE A 161 1.43 -4.03 -11.83
N LEU A 162 1.46 -3.79 -13.14
CA LEU A 162 1.57 -2.46 -13.75
C LEU A 162 0.45 -2.25 -14.78
N SER A 163 0.32 -1.03 -15.30
CA SER A 163 -0.54 -0.72 -16.45
C SER A 163 0.23 -0.72 -17.76
N ASP A 164 -0.46 -0.99 -18.87
CA ASP A 164 0.05 -0.93 -20.25
C ASP A 164 0.81 0.37 -20.59
N GLU A 165 0.36 1.51 -20.08
CA GLU A 165 1.02 2.82 -20.21
C GLU A 165 2.35 2.96 -19.42
N GLN A 166 2.68 2.01 -18.55
CA GLN A 166 3.88 2.01 -17.72
C GLN A 166 5.01 1.11 -18.26
N VAL A 167 4.79 0.51 -19.44
CA VAL A 167 5.73 -0.47 -20.01
C VAL A 167 6.01 -0.18 -21.49
N ARG A 168 7.14 -0.67 -21.98
CA ARG A 168 7.52 -0.67 -23.39
C ARG A 168 7.88 -2.09 -23.82
N GLY A 169 7.19 -2.63 -24.82
CA GLY A 169 7.40 -3.98 -25.32
C GLY A 169 6.22 -4.47 -26.15
N ASP A 170 6.31 -5.71 -26.65
CA ASP A 170 5.20 -6.37 -27.33
C ASP A 170 4.21 -6.96 -26.29
N LEU A 171 3.01 -6.37 -26.22
CA LEU A 171 1.94 -6.84 -25.34
C LEU A 171 1.01 -7.87 -26.01
N SER A 172 1.47 -8.52 -27.09
CA SER A 172 0.70 -9.54 -27.81
C SER A 172 0.32 -10.73 -26.95
N ALA A 173 1.01 -10.97 -25.82
CA ALA A 173 0.71 -12.01 -24.82
C ALA A 173 -0.38 -11.61 -23.80
N GLY A 174 -1.10 -10.52 -24.04
CA GLY A 174 -2.17 -10.05 -23.16
C GLY A 174 -1.62 -9.47 -21.86
N GLY A 175 -2.16 -9.91 -20.72
CA GLY A 175 -1.76 -9.44 -19.39
C GLY A 175 -0.45 -10.01 -18.85
N GLY A 176 0.23 -10.89 -19.59
CA GLY A 176 1.49 -11.49 -19.20
C GLY A 176 1.34 -12.85 -18.49
N PRO A 177 2.35 -13.30 -17.71
CA PRO A 177 3.43 -12.51 -17.17
C PRO A 177 4.53 -12.20 -18.19
N TYR A 178 5.14 -11.04 -18.05
CA TYR A 178 6.30 -10.59 -18.82
C TYR A 178 7.55 -10.59 -17.94
N ARG A 179 8.70 -10.90 -18.55
CA ARG A 179 10.01 -10.81 -17.91
C ARG A 179 10.57 -9.40 -18.05
N VAL A 180 10.98 -8.81 -16.93
CA VAL A 180 11.74 -7.55 -16.88
C VAL A 180 13.15 -7.88 -16.45
N ARG A 181 14.15 -7.51 -17.27
CA ARG A 181 15.56 -7.68 -16.92
C ARG A 181 15.98 -6.61 -15.91
N LEU A 182 16.59 -7.04 -14.81
CA LEU A 182 17.03 -6.14 -13.76
C LEU A 182 18.47 -5.66 -14.04
N PRO A 183 18.74 -4.34 -14.07
CA PRO A 183 20.03 -3.80 -14.48
C PRO A 183 21.17 -4.12 -13.48
N GLY A 184 20.85 -4.30 -12.19
CA GLY A 184 21.84 -4.50 -11.12
C GLY A 184 22.57 -5.85 -11.13
N GLY A 185 22.18 -6.81 -11.98
CA GLY A 185 22.92 -8.07 -12.17
C GLY A 185 23.12 -8.92 -10.91
N GLY A 186 22.22 -8.81 -9.91
CA GLY A 186 22.25 -9.60 -8.68
C GLY A 186 21.92 -11.08 -8.91
N GLU A 187 21.71 -11.84 -7.82
CA GLU A 187 21.38 -13.28 -7.90
C GLU A 187 20.12 -13.58 -8.73
N VAL A 188 19.18 -12.63 -8.77
CA VAL A 188 17.99 -12.66 -9.61
C VAL A 188 18.16 -11.65 -10.73
N ALA A 189 18.32 -12.14 -11.96
CA ALA A 189 18.53 -11.32 -13.15
C ALA A 189 17.21 -10.78 -13.74
N ASP A 190 16.06 -11.31 -13.30
CA ASP A 190 14.76 -11.00 -13.88
C ASP A 190 13.60 -10.98 -12.87
N PHE A 191 12.61 -10.14 -13.14
CA PHE A 191 11.39 -10.02 -12.34
C PHE A 191 10.15 -10.13 -13.23
N SER A 192 9.08 -10.77 -12.74
CA SER A 192 7.86 -10.90 -13.53
C SER A 192 6.94 -9.69 -13.33
N VAL A 193 6.33 -9.19 -14.40
CA VAL A 193 5.34 -8.13 -14.36
C VAL A 193 4.07 -8.61 -15.05
N PHE A 194 2.94 -8.45 -14.38
CA PHE A 194 1.63 -8.52 -15.02
C PHE A 194 1.17 -7.13 -15.45
N VAL A 195 0.53 -7.05 -16.60
CA VAL A 195 0.08 -5.79 -17.20
C VAL A 195 -1.44 -5.79 -17.25
N ARG A 196 -2.09 -4.86 -16.54
CA ARG A 196 -3.55 -4.70 -16.62
C ARG A 196 -3.94 -4.07 -17.96
N ASP A 197 -5.11 -4.43 -18.46
CA ASP A 197 -5.77 -3.69 -19.54
C ASP A 197 -6.36 -2.40 -18.93
N HIS A 198 -5.75 -1.25 -19.19
CA HIS A 198 -6.16 0.04 -18.64
C HIS A 198 -7.60 0.38 -19.03
N HIS A 199 -7.93 0.21 -20.31
CA HIS A 199 -9.26 0.56 -20.83
C HIS A 199 -10.34 -0.31 -20.19
N LEU A 200 -10.14 -1.63 -20.15
CA LEU A 200 -11.09 -2.56 -19.56
C LEU A 200 -11.23 -2.34 -18.05
N SER A 201 -10.13 -2.07 -17.36
CA SER A 201 -10.15 -1.76 -15.93
C SER A 201 -10.95 -0.49 -15.64
N ASN A 202 -10.77 0.56 -16.44
CA ASN A 202 -11.53 1.80 -16.31
C ASN A 202 -13.00 1.64 -16.71
N ALA A 203 -13.28 0.83 -17.73
CA ALA A 203 -14.65 0.51 -18.14
C ALA A 203 -15.42 -0.17 -17.00
N LEU A 204 -14.79 -1.09 -16.27
CA LEU A 204 -15.40 -1.70 -15.09
C LEU A 204 -15.49 -0.72 -13.91
N SER A 205 -14.47 0.11 -13.69
CA SER A 205 -14.38 1.00 -12.51
C SER A 205 -15.29 2.21 -12.58
N PHE A 206 -15.49 2.80 -13.76
CA PHE A 206 -16.28 4.02 -13.95
C PHE A 206 -17.57 3.80 -14.72
N GLY A 207 -17.69 2.67 -15.42
CA GLY A 207 -18.85 2.29 -16.24
C GLY A 207 -19.44 0.93 -15.86
N MET A 208 -19.36 0.56 -14.58
CA MET A 208 -19.81 -0.75 -14.10
C MET A 208 -21.24 -1.07 -14.56
N PRO A 209 -21.47 -2.22 -15.21
CA PRO A 209 -22.81 -2.58 -15.66
C PRO A 209 -23.71 -2.92 -14.46
N ASP A 210 -25.01 -2.70 -14.65
CA ASP A 210 -26.03 -3.32 -13.80
C ASP A 210 -25.87 -4.86 -13.85
N PRO A 211 -26.10 -5.59 -12.75
CA PRO A 211 -25.94 -7.04 -12.72
C PRO A 211 -26.75 -7.78 -13.80
N SER A 212 -27.92 -7.26 -14.17
CA SER A 212 -28.76 -7.83 -15.25
C SER A 212 -28.13 -7.69 -16.65
N ARG A 213 -27.18 -6.76 -16.81
CA ARG A 213 -26.45 -6.48 -18.05
C ARG A 213 -25.00 -6.99 -18.04
N ALA A 214 -24.60 -7.73 -17.01
CA ALA A 214 -23.24 -8.27 -16.91
C ALA A 214 -22.88 -9.16 -18.12
N ASP A 215 -23.84 -9.94 -18.63
CA ASP A 215 -23.62 -10.80 -19.81
C ASP A 215 -23.41 -10.01 -21.11
N ASP A 216 -24.17 -8.92 -21.30
CA ASP A 216 -23.93 -8.00 -22.43
C ASP A 216 -22.54 -7.41 -22.33
N TRP A 217 -22.18 -6.92 -21.14
CA TRP A 217 -20.87 -6.32 -20.90
C TRP A 217 -19.73 -7.31 -21.13
N LEU A 218 -19.87 -8.57 -20.70
CA LEU A 218 -18.88 -9.62 -20.95
C LEU A 218 -18.70 -9.89 -22.45
N ARG A 219 -19.79 -9.96 -23.22
CA ARG A 219 -19.70 -10.08 -24.68
C ARG A 219 -18.98 -8.89 -25.33
N ASP A 220 -19.36 -7.68 -24.93
CA ASP A 220 -18.88 -6.44 -25.55
C ASP A 220 -17.44 -6.08 -25.15
N GLN A 221 -17.06 -6.39 -23.91
CA GLN A 221 -15.78 -5.97 -23.33
C GLN A 221 -14.77 -7.12 -23.22
N VAL A 222 -15.19 -8.34 -22.91
CA VAL A 222 -14.29 -9.50 -22.73
C VAL A 222 -14.21 -10.34 -24.00
N GLY A 223 -15.34 -10.58 -24.68
CA GLY A 223 -15.43 -11.56 -25.77
C GLY A 223 -14.39 -11.41 -26.89
N TRP A 224 -14.14 -10.20 -27.38
CA TRP A 224 -13.14 -9.96 -28.44
C TRP A 224 -11.70 -9.82 -27.92
N ARG A 225 -11.52 -9.52 -26.63
CA ARG A 225 -10.20 -9.44 -25.97
C ARG A 225 -9.68 -10.82 -25.54
N CYS A 226 -10.60 -11.75 -25.28
CA CYS A 226 -10.34 -13.12 -24.89
C CYS A 226 -9.66 -13.87 -26.05
N ARG A 227 -8.34 -13.96 -26.00
CA ARG A 227 -7.50 -14.69 -26.95
C ARG A 227 -7.02 -15.99 -26.33
N GLU A 228 -6.98 -17.05 -27.14
CA GLU A 228 -6.69 -18.42 -26.72
C GLU A 228 -5.45 -18.50 -25.80
N GLY A 229 -5.64 -19.04 -24.58
CA GLY A 229 -4.60 -19.24 -23.57
C GLY A 229 -4.01 -17.97 -22.93
N GLN A 230 -4.41 -16.77 -23.36
CA GLN A 230 -3.87 -15.51 -22.83
C GLN A 230 -4.57 -15.07 -21.56
N LEU A 231 -3.84 -14.37 -20.69
CA LEU A 231 -4.42 -13.70 -19.54
C LEU A 231 -5.04 -12.36 -19.95
N LEU A 232 -6.28 -12.13 -19.58
CA LEU A 232 -6.88 -10.81 -19.50
C LEU A 232 -6.87 -10.38 -18.03
N LEU A 233 -6.26 -9.23 -17.75
CA LEU A 233 -6.11 -8.72 -16.39
C LEU A 233 -6.83 -7.39 -16.23
N ILE A 234 -7.77 -7.37 -15.29
CA ILE A 234 -8.40 -6.16 -14.77
C ILE A 234 -7.79 -5.87 -13.41
N ALA A 235 -7.36 -4.64 -13.15
CA ALA A 235 -6.92 -4.23 -11.82
C ALA A 235 -7.51 -2.86 -11.45
N THR A 236 -8.14 -2.78 -10.27
CA THR A 236 -8.88 -1.61 -9.79
C THR A 236 -8.82 -1.52 -8.26
N ASP A 237 -9.17 -0.36 -7.71
CA ASP A 237 -9.47 -0.22 -6.28
C ASP A 237 -10.58 -1.21 -5.90
N GLY A 238 -10.39 -1.96 -4.81
CA GLY A 238 -11.34 -2.96 -4.35
C GLY A 238 -12.68 -2.33 -3.93
N GLU A 239 -12.64 -1.09 -3.44
CA GLU A 239 -13.79 -0.25 -3.09
C GLU A 239 -14.71 0.04 -4.28
N THR A 240 -14.27 -0.22 -5.51
CA THR A 240 -15.11 -0.23 -6.71
C THR A 240 -16.33 -1.15 -6.56
N PHE A 241 -16.14 -2.31 -5.90
CA PHE A 241 -17.17 -3.32 -5.75
C PHE A 241 -17.97 -3.11 -4.45
N GLY A 242 -19.01 -2.29 -4.51
CA GLY A 242 -19.92 -2.02 -3.38
C GLY A 242 -19.92 -0.57 -2.92
N HIS A 243 -18.74 0.02 -2.66
CA HIS A 243 -18.66 1.40 -2.16
C HIS A 243 -18.84 2.44 -3.28
N HIS A 244 -18.05 2.37 -4.36
CA HIS A 244 -18.23 3.28 -5.50
C HIS A 244 -19.47 2.90 -6.32
N HIS A 245 -19.73 1.60 -6.48
CA HIS A 245 -20.92 1.06 -7.14
C HIS A 245 -21.63 0.07 -6.23
N ARG A 246 -22.81 0.43 -5.73
CA ARG A 246 -23.59 -0.41 -4.80
C ARG A 246 -23.89 -1.80 -5.37
N GLN A 247 -24.15 -1.87 -6.67
CA GLN A 247 -24.39 -3.11 -7.39
C GLN A 247 -23.14 -3.97 -7.63
N GLY A 248 -21.95 -3.44 -7.31
CA GLY A 248 -20.69 -4.03 -7.72
C GLY A 248 -20.35 -5.35 -7.06
N ILE A 249 -20.92 -5.65 -5.89
CA ILE A 249 -20.79 -6.97 -5.25
C ILE A 249 -21.38 -8.05 -6.15
N GLU A 250 -22.63 -7.86 -6.60
CA GLU A 250 -23.34 -8.83 -7.45
C GLU A 250 -22.74 -8.88 -8.86
N THR A 251 -22.42 -7.72 -9.45
CA THR A 251 -21.77 -7.66 -10.76
C THR A 251 -20.43 -8.42 -10.75
N LEU A 252 -19.61 -8.26 -9.69
CA LEU A 252 -18.37 -8.99 -9.54
C LEU A 252 -18.61 -10.51 -9.43
N SER A 253 -19.55 -10.94 -8.57
CA SER A 253 -19.88 -12.36 -8.41
C SER A 253 -20.36 -13.00 -9.70
N ARG A 254 -21.16 -12.27 -10.50
CA ARG A 254 -21.62 -12.72 -11.82
C ARG A 254 -20.46 -12.88 -12.78
N ILE A 255 -19.58 -11.88 -12.90
CA ILE A 255 -18.40 -11.98 -13.76
C ILE A 255 -17.54 -13.17 -13.34
N LEU A 256 -17.20 -13.33 -12.06
CA LEU A 256 -16.35 -14.43 -11.62
C LEU A 256 -16.97 -15.82 -11.87
N SER A 257 -18.31 -15.93 -11.98
CA SER A 257 -19.05 -17.17 -12.26
C SER A 257 -19.39 -17.45 -13.71
N ALA A 258 -19.22 -16.47 -14.60
CA ALA A 258 -19.73 -16.57 -15.96
C ALA A 258 -18.73 -17.21 -16.94
N GLY A 259 -17.57 -17.69 -16.45
CA GLY A 259 -16.48 -18.23 -17.26
C GLY A 259 -16.91 -19.26 -18.29
N ASP A 260 -17.60 -20.32 -17.85
CA ASP A 260 -18.07 -21.40 -18.74
C ASP A 260 -19.00 -20.90 -19.85
N ALA A 261 -19.86 -19.91 -19.55
CA ALA A 261 -20.82 -19.38 -20.51
C ALA A 261 -20.19 -18.39 -21.52
N HIS A 262 -19.05 -17.80 -21.18
CA HIS A 262 -18.38 -16.76 -21.99
C HIS A 262 -16.98 -17.16 -22.47
N GLY A 263 -16.58 -18.42 -22.27
CA GLY A 263 -15.38 -19.00 -22.86
C GLY A 263 -14.05 -18.56 -22.23
N TYR A 264 -14.07 -18.12 -20.97
CA TYR A 264 -12.85 -17.82 -20.20
C TYR A 264 -12.78 -18.62 -18.90
N GLU A 265 -11.57 -18.83 -18.41
CA GLU A 265 -11.29 -19.47 -17.13
C GLU A 265 -10.92 -18.40 -16.08
N PRO A 266 -11.75 -18.20 -15.03
CA PRO A 266 -11.39 -17.33 -13.92
C PRO A 266 -10.09 -17.82 -13.25
N THR A 267 -9.15 -16.92 -12.99
CA THR A 267 -7.88 -17.26 -12.36
C THR A 267 -7.37 -16.14 -11.45
N THR A 268 -6.27 -16.41 -10.75
CA THR A 268 -5.56 -15.44 -9.92
C THR A 268 -4.10 -15.38 -10.30
N LEU A 269 -3.44 -14.25 -10.06
CA LEU A 269 -2.11 -13.98 -10.61
C LEU A 269 -1.04 -14.95 -10.11
N GLY A 270 -1.09 -15.30 -8.82
CA GLY A 270 -0.14 -16.24 -8.25
C GLY A 270 -0.31 -17.66 -8.80
N HIS A 271 -1.57 -18.10 -8.95
CA HIS A 271 -1.90 -19.39 -9.56
C HIS A 271 -1.45 -19.44 -11.03
N TYR A 272 -1.81 -18.41 -11.80
CA TYR A 272 -1.46 -18.29 -13.22
C TYR A 272 0.06 -18.27 -13.44
N LEU A 273 0.82 -17.50 -12.65
CA LEU A 273 2.29 -17.44 -12.74
C LEU A 273 2.95 -18.82 -12.55
N ARG A 274 2.41 -19.66 -11.66
CA ARG A 274 2.96 -21.00 -11.40
C ARG A 274 2.78 -21.95 -12.57
N GLN A 275 1.73 -21.75 -13.37
CA GLN A 275 1.43 -22.58 -14.54
C GLN A 275 2.03 -22.00 -15.82
N ASN A 276 2.19 -20.67 -15.89
CA ASN A 276 2.58 -19.94 -17.09
C ASN A 276 3.77 -19.01 -16.78
N PRO A 277 5.03 -19.52 -16.77
CA PRO A 277 6.20 -18.68 -16.55
C PRO A 277 6.40 -17.70 -17.72
N PRO A 278 7.02 -16.52 -17.48
CA PRO A 278 7.12 -15.48 -18.50
C PRO A 278 7.90 -15.94 -19.74
N GLN A 279 7.30 -15.76 -20.92
CA GLN A 279 7.88 -16.11 -22.23
C GLN A 279 8.23 -14.89 -23.08
N ALA A 280 7.71 -13.72 -22.72
CA ALA A 280 7.97 -12.45 -23.41
C ALA A 280 8.69 -11.48 -22.46
N GLU A 281 9.45 -10.55 -23.01
CA GLU A 281 10.17 -9.53 -22.26
C GLU A 281 9.55 -8.14 -22.49
N LEU A 282 9.64 -7.28 -21.48
CA LEU A 282 9.33 -5.85 -21.60
C LEU A 282 10.29 -5.01 -20.75
N GLU A 283 10.32 -3.72 -21.04
CA GLU A 283 10.95 -2.70 -20.21
C GLU A 283 9.88 -1.94 -19.42
N ILE A 284 10.19 -1.55 -18.18
CA ILE A 284 9.35 -0.62 -17.44
C ILE A 284 9.72 0.83 -17.78
N ILE A 285 8.74 1.72 -17.67
CA ILE A 285 8.95 3.16 -17.71
C ILE A 285 9.03 3.64 -16.26
N GLU A 286 10.23 3.94 -15.79
CA GLU A 286 10.46 4.35 -14.39
C GLU A 286 9.73 5.64 -14.02
N TYR A 287 9.41 5.76 -12.74
CA TYR A 287 8.71 6.91 -12.16
C TYR A 287 7.34 7.15 -12.81
N THR A 288 6.69 6.09 -13.27
CA THR A 288 5.27 6.11 -13.66
C THR A 288 4.42 5.45 -12.59
N ALA A 289 3.14 5.80 -12.57
CA ALA A 289 2.10 5.22 -11.72
C ALA A 289 0.82 5.07 -12.54
N TRP A 290 -0.07 4.14 -12.19
CA TRP A 290 -1.34 3.91 -12.88
C TRP A 290 -2.30 5.13 -12.86
N SER A 291 -2.02 6.08 -11.96
CA SER A 291 -2.79 7.30 -11.73
C SER A 291 -1.98 8.56 -12.07
N CYS A 292 -0.74 8.42 -12.58
CA CYS A 292 0.14 9.52 -12.98
C CYS A 292 1.30 9.08 -13.89
N GLY A 293 1.28 9.50 -15.16
CA GLY A 293 2.42 9.35 -16.08
C GLY A 293 3.48 10.47 -16.00
N HIS A 294 3.32 11.45 -15.12
CA HIS A 294 4.18 12.64 -15.05
C HIS A 294 5.33 12.46 -14.06
N ARG A 295 6.15 11.41 -14.20
CA ARG A 295 7.36 11.20 -13.37
C ARG A 295 7.11 11.24 -11.85
N LEU A 296 5.95 10.75 -11.41
CA LEU A 296 5.46 10.82 -10.02
C LEU A 296 5.30 12.25 -9.47
N ASP A 297 5.27 13.28 -10.33
CA ASP A 297 5.13 14.68 -9.94
C ASP A 297 3.87 14.91 -9.10
N ARG A 298 2.81 14.10 -9.28
CA ARG A 298 1.63 14.10 -8.39
C ARG A 298 2.01 14.09 -6.91
N TRP A 299 3.03 13.33 -6.50
CA TRP A 299 3.45 13.17 -5.10
C TRP A 299 4.70 13.98 -4.72
N VAL A 300 5.36 14.64 -5.68
CA VAL A 300 6.60 15.40 -5.43
C VAL A 300 6.37 16.91 -5.52
N ILE A 301 6.01 17.41 -6.70
CA ILE A 301 5.92 18.86 -6.98
C ILE A 301 4.49 19.33 -7.28
N GLY A 302 3.60 18.43 -7.66
CA GLY A 302 2.28 18.71 -8.23
C GLY A 302 2.27 18.60 -9.76
N CYS A 303 1.21 18.01 -10.31
CA CYS A 303 0.96 17.98 -11.75
C CYS A 303 -0.56 18.01 -12.02
N GLY A 304 -0.94 18.13 -13.31
CA GLY A 304 -2.35 18.22 -13.73
C GLY A 304 -3.22 17.01 -13.38
N CYS A 305 -2.63 15.89 -12.94
CA CYS A 305 -3.38 14.74 -12.45
C CYS A 305 -4.07 14.99 -11.09
N THR A 306 -3.64 16.00 -10.33
CA THR A 306 -4.36 16.49 -9.13
C THR A 306 -5.17 17.73 -9.53
N PRO A 307 -6.52 17.66 -9.57
CA PRO A 307 -7.34 18.82 -9.88
C PRO A 307 -7.23 19.87 -8.78
N GLY A 308 -6.82 21.10 -9.12
CA GLY A 308 -6.67 22.19 -8.16
C GLY A 308 -5.21 22.54 -7.84
N ASP A 309 -4.98 23.18 -6.69
CA ASP A 309 -3.62 23.54 -6.29
C ASP A 309 -2.83 22.30 -5.86
N SER A 310 -1.53 22.30 -6.13
CA SER A 310 -0.62 21.23 -5.68
C SER A 310 0.77 21.77 -5.34
N ARG A 311 0.98 23.09 -5.35
CA ARG A 311 2.27 23.75 -5.11
C ARG A 311 2.82 23.52 -3.71
N TRP A 312 1.95 23.17 -2.75
CA TRP A 312 2.35 22.88 -1.36
C TRP A 312 3.11 21.55 -1.23
N LYS A 313 3.00 20.63 -2.20
CA LYS A 313 3.52 19.26 -2.08
C LYS A 313 5.04 19.23 -1.95
N SER A 314 5.76 20.01 -2.76
CA SER A 314 7.22 20.11 -2.68
C SER A 314 7.69 20.68 -1.35
N ALA A 315 6.99 21.70 -0.84
CA ALA A 315 7.29 22.32 0.44
C ALA A 315 7.05 21.36 1.60
N LEU A 316 5.91 20.66 1.63
CA LEU A 316 5.64 19.64 2.66
C LEU A 316 6.66 18.52 2.58
N ARG A 317 6.90 17.98 1.37
CA ARG A 317 7.82 16.87 1.16
C ARG A 317 9.22 17.21 1.67
N ARG A 318 9.73 18.40 1.34
CA ARG A 318 11.02 18.89 1.84
C ARG A 318 11.06 18.98 3.36
N ALA A 319 9.99 19.48 4.00
CA ALA A 319 9.93 19.54 5.46
C ALA A 319 9.98 18.14 6.09
N LEU A 320 9.28 17.16 5.51
CA LEU A 320 9.33 15.76 5.97
C LEU A 320 10.70 15.13 5.72
N ASP A 321 11.34 15.40 4.57
CA ASP A 321 12.66 14.87 4.24
C ASP A 321 13.76 15.42 5.17
N ASN A 322 13.67 16.70 5.54
CA ASN A 322 14.56 17.30 6.53
C ASN A 322 14.36 16.69 7.91
N LEU A 323 13.11 16.61 8.38
CA LEU A 323 12.81 15.96 9.66
C LEU A 323 13.26 14.50 9.68
N ALA A 324 13.04 13.76 8.59
CA ALA A 324 13.49 12.39 8.46
C ALA A 324 15.03 12.28 8.55
N CYS A 325 15.79 13.20 7.96
CA CYS A 325 17.25 13.26 8.15
C CYS A 325 17.63 13.42 9.61
N ASP A 326 17.01 14.37 10.31
CA ASP A 326 17.36 14.69 11.70
C ASP A 326 17.01 13.52 12.64
N LEU A 327 15.83 12.92 12.48
CA LEU A 327 15.41 11.73 13.24
C LEU A 327 16.31 10.52 12.97
N ASP A 328 16.68 10.31 11.71
CA ASP A 328 17.58 9.23 11.32
C ASP A 328 18.98 9.44 11.89
N GLN A 329 19.47 10.68 11.96
CA GLN A 329 20.77 11.01 12.55
C GLN A 329 20.79 10.73 14.06
N VAL A 330 19.76 11.14 14.80
CA VAL A 330 19.65 10.84 16.24
C VAL A 330 19.61 9.34 16.47
N TYR A 331 18.78 8.60 15.72
CA TYR A 331 18.68 7.15 15.85
C TYR A 331 20.01 6.43 15.59
N VAL A 332 20.71 6.81 14.51
CA VAL A 332 22.02 6.24 14.16
C VAL A 332 23.05 6.55 15.24
N CYS A 333 23.11 7.80 15.73
CA CYS A 333 24.04 8.19 16.78
C CYS A 333 23.83 7.36 18.06
N GLU A 334 22.57 7.17 18.47
CA GLU A 334 22.26 6.44 19.69
C GLU A 334 22.47 4.93 19.58
N THR A 335 22.15 4.33 18.45
CA THR A 335 22.42 2.90 18.20
C THR A 335 23.92 2.63 18.09
N GLN A 336 24.69 3.52 17.44
CA GLN A 336 26.15 3.38 17.33
C GLN A 336 26.88 3.50 18.66
N LYS A 337 26.40 4.37 19.58
CA LYS A 337 26.94 4.44 20.95
C LYS A 337 26.80 3.11 21.71
N LEU A 338 25.83 2.29 21.33
CA LEU A 338 25.57 0.96 21.87
C LEU A 338 26.24 -0.15 21.04
N GLY A 339 26.99 0.19 19.99
CA GLY A 339 27.65 -0.78 19.11
C GLY A 339 26.69 -1.56 18.21
N LEU A 340 25.53 -0.99 17.88
CA LEU A 340 24.45 -1.67 17.15
C LEU A 340 24.39 -1.25 15.68
N GLU A 341 23.94 -2.19 14.84
CA GLU A 341 23.53 -1.88 13.47
C GLU A 341 22.10 -1.30 13.47
N PRO A 342 21.90 -0.03 13.09
CA PRO A 342 20.63 0.66 13.27
C PRO A 342 19.49 0.05 12.45
N TRP A 343 19.74 -0.25 11.18
CA TRP A 343 18.67 -0.55 10.23
C TRP A 343 18.08 -1.94 10.38
N PRO A 344 18.87 -3.02 10.59
CA PRO A 344 18.31 -4.33 10.90
C PRO A 344 17.40 -4.30 12.14
N LEU A 345 17.83 -3.63 13.22
CA LEU A 345 17.02 -3.51 14.43
C LEU A 345 15.71 -2.74 14.18
N ARG A 346 15.77 -1.64 13.41
CA ARG A 346 14.57 -0.90 12.98
C ARG A 346 13.63 -1.80 12.19
N ASP A 347 14.16 -2.55 11.23
CA ASP A 347 13.35 -3.41 10.37
C ASP A 347 12.68 -4.54 11.17
N SER A 348 13.31 -5.05 12.24
CA SER A 348 12.73 -6.04 13.16
C SER A 348 11.56 -5.48 14.00
N TYR A 349 11.43 -4.16 14.14
CA TYR A 349 10.39 -3.52 14.97
C TYR A 349 8.96 -3.87 14.55
N ILE A 350 8.74 -4.28 13.30
CA ILE A 350 7.42 -4.69 12.83
C ILE A 350 6.82 -5.85 13.63
N ALA A 351 7.64 -6.75 14.20
CA ALA A 351 7.15 -7.85 15.01
C ALA A 351 6.42 -7.34 16.27
N LEU A 352 6.92 -6.25 16.88
CA LEU A 352 6.27 -5.58 18.00
C LEU A 352 4.97 -4.90 17.57
N VAL A 353 4.99 -4.20 16.43
CA VAL A 353 3.80 -3.54 15.86
C VAL A 353 2.69 -4.54 15.55
N LEU A 354 3.04 -5.75 15.11
CA LEU A 354 2.12 -6.84 14.83
C LEU A 354 1.73 -7.65 16.10
N GLY A 355 2.21 -7.25 17.29
CA GLY A 355 1.89 -7.92 18.55
C GLY A 355 2.48 -9.33 18.69
N GLN A 356 3.48 -9.68 17.89
CA GLN A 356 4.13 -11.01 17.92
C GLN A 356 5.11 -11.13 19.08
N VAL A 357 5.73 -10.01 19.47
CA VAL A 357 6.66 -9.89 20.58
C VAL A 357 6.39 -8.60 21.35
N ASP A 358 6.80 -8.54 22.61
CA ASP A 358 6.87 -7.28 23.36
C ASP A 358 8.25 -6.62 23.20
N GLY A 359 8.41 -5.40 23.77
CA GLY A 359 9.67 -4.65 23.72
C GLY A 359 10.86 -5.41 24.28
N PRO A 360 10.81 -5.93 25.52
CA PRO A 360 11.90 -6.73 26.09
C PRO A 360 12.28 -7.95 25.25
N THR A 361 11.29 -8.67 24.71
CA THR A 361 11.53 -9.85 23.86
C THR A 361 12.21 -9.45 22.56
N LEU A 362 11.74 -8.40 21.87
CA LEU A 362 12.38 -7.86 20.67
C LEU A 362 13.86 -7.54 20.92
N LEU A 363 14.15 -6.84 22.02
CA LEU A 363 15.52 -6.49 22.39
C LEU A 363 16.36 -7.74 22.69
N SER A 364 15.80 -8.71 23.42
CA SER A 364 16.47 -9.98 23.73
C SER A 364 16.82 -10.78 22.47
N GLU A 365 15.89 -10.91 21.53
CA GLU A 365 16.11 -11.62 20.26
C GLU A 365 17.18 -10.97 19.37
N ASN A 366 17.39 -9.65 19.55
CA ASN A 366 18.46 -8.91 18.89
C ASN A 366 19.75 -8.82 19.74
N GLY A 367 19.87 -9.61 20.81
CA GLY A 367 21.08 -9.70 21.65
C GLY A 367 21.27 -8.54 22.62
N LEU A 368 20.22 -7.78 22.93
CA LEU A 368 20.27 -6.51 23.68
C LEU A 368 19.75 -6.63 25.13
N ASN A 369 19.60 -7.86 25.64
CA ASN A 369 19.20 -8.13 27.02
C ASN A 369 20.20 -7.63 28.07
N HIS A 370 21.45 -7.38 27.67
CA HIS A 370 22.51 -6.84 28.52
C HIS A 370 22.39 -5.32 28.78
N LEU A 371 21.59 -4.61 28.00
CA LEU A 371 21.35 -3.17 28.18
C LEU A 371 20.59 -2.92 29.48
N ARG A 372 20.91 -1.81 30.16
CA ARG A 372 20.15 -1.38 31.35
C ARG A 372 18.73 -0.98 30.95
N GLN A 373 17.78 -1.08 31.88
CA GLN A 373 16.37 -0.74 31.60
C GLN A 373 16.19 0.66 30.98
N ALA A 374 16.95 1.66 31.43
CA ALA A 374 16.89 3.00 30.87
C ALA A 374 17.35 3.05 29.40
N GLU A 375 18.37 2.27 29.03
CA GLU A 375 18.87 2.16 27.65
C GLU A 375 17.88 1.41 26.76
N GLN A 376 17.26 0.35 27.30
CA GLN A 376 16.19 -0.39 26.62
C GLN A 376 14.99 0.50 26.30
N ASN A 377 14.49 1.24 27.30
CA ASN A 377 13.35 2.15 27.12
C ASN A 377 13.66 3.24 26.10
N ARG A 378 14.86 3.82 26.17
CA ARG A 378 15.34 4.82 25.20
C ARG A 378 15.36 4.28 23.78
N LEU A 379 15.87 3.06 23.59
CA LEU A 379 15.94 2.43 22.28
C LEU A 379 14.54 2.12 21.73
N LEU A 380 13.61 1.65 22.58
CA LEU A 380 12.23 1.41 22.18
C LEU A 380 11.52 2.70 21.74
N TRP A 381 11.71 3.83 22.44
CA TRP A 381 11.19 5.12 21.99
C TRP A 381 11.77 5.55 20.64
N LEU A 382 13.06 5.33 20.41
CA LEU A 382 13.67 5.65 19.11
C LEU A 382 13.18 4.74 17.97
N LEU A 383 12.93 3.46 18.25
CA LEU A 383 12.33 2.54 17.28
C LEU A 383 10.89 2.93 16.95
N GLU A 384 10.10 3.31 17.95
CA GLU A 384 8.75 3.84 17.75
C GLU A 384 8.80 5.17 16.96
N SER A 385 9.77 6.04 17.24
CA SER A 385 10.01 7.28 16.49
C SER A 385 10.29 6.99 15.01
N GLN A 386 11.16 6.03 14.73
CA GLN A 386 11.46 5.56 13.37
C GLN A 386 10.23 4.99 12.67
N PHE A 387 9.35 4.27 13.38
CA PHE A 387 8.08 3.78 12.84
C PHE A 387 7.15 4.94 12.42
N HIS A 388 6.96 5.94 13.29
CA HIS A 388 6.18 7.13 12.94
C HIS A 388 6.81 7.95 11.80
N ARG A 389 8.14 8.04 11.76
CA ARG A 389 8.88 8.64 10.65
C ARG A 389 8.54 7.97 9.32
N GLN A 390 8.41 6.65 9.26
CA GLN A 390 7.99 5.95 8.04
C GLN A 390 6.53 6.30 7.65
N ARG A 391 5.64 6.45 8.64
CA ARG A 391 4.21 6.78 8.41
C ARG A 391 3.98 8.17 7.81
N MET A 392 4.95 9.08 7.92
CA MET A 392 4.88 10.41 7.29
C MET A 392 4.71 10.33 5.76
N TYR A 393 5.16 9.24 5.13
CA TYR A 393 5.23 9.10 3.67
C TYR A 393 4.12 8.24 3.06
N ALA A 394 2.97 8.11 3.73
CA ALA A 394 1.79 7.48 3.14
C ALA A 394 1.38 8.23 1.85
N SER A 395 1.12 7.51 0.74
CA SER A 395 0.87 8.16 -0.57
C SER A 395 -0.29 9.16 -0.55
N CYS A 396 -1.34 8.86 0.22
CA CYS A 396 -2.54 9.68 0.33
C CYS A 396 -2.24 11.09 0.85
N ALA A 397 -1.17 11.28 1.64
CA ALA A 397 -0.73 12.58 2.14
C ALA A 397 -0.33 13.56 1.03
N PHE A 398 -0.12 13.09 -0.20
CA PHE A 398 0.25 13.90 -1.35
C PHE A 398 -0.67 13.68 -2.57
N PHE A 399 -1.76 12.94 -2.44
CA PHE A 399 -2.60 12.57 -3.58
C PHE A 399 -3.51 13.74 -4.03
N PHE A 400 -4.14 14.40 -3.06
CA PHE A 400 -5.17 15.42 -3.25
C PHE A 400 -4.63 16.86 -3.33
N GLU A 401 -5.54 17.81 -3.49
CA GLU A 401 -5.28 19.21 -3.90
C GLU A 401 -5.04 20.18 -2.74
N ASP A 402 -5.33 19.79 -1.50
CA ASP A 402 -5.31 20.74 -0.39
C ASP A 402 -4.55 20.21 0.82
N LEU A 403 -3.60 21.02 1.30
CA LEU A 403 -2.77 20.74 2.47
C LEU A 403 -3.63 20.59 3.74
N ALA A 404 -4.76 21.30 3.84
CA ALA A 404 -5.60 21.31 5.03
C ALA A 404 -6.46 20.05 5.21
N ARG A 405 -6.43 19.12 4.26
CA ARG A 405 -7.17 17.85 4.34
C ARG A 405 -6.60 16.94 5.44
N LEU A 406 -7.31 15.85 5.70
CA LEU A 406 -6.93 14.87 6.72
C LEU A 406 -5.58 14.22 6.39
N GLU A 407 -5.32 13.93 5.12
CA GLU A 407 -4.19 13.10 4.70
C GLU A 407 -2.83 13.80 4.91
N PRO A 408 -2.61 15.07 4.51
CA PRO A 408 -1.36 15.77 4.84
C PRO A 408 -1.22 16.06 6.34
N ARG A 409 -2.34 16.34 7.02
CA ARG A 409 -2.37 16.52 8.49
C ARG A 409 -1.92 15.26 9.22
N TYR A 410 -2.30 14.08 8.73
CA TYR A 410 -1.81 12.82 9.27
C TYR A 410 -0.29 12.68 9.14
N ALA A 411 0.30 13.07 8.00
CA ALA A 411 1.75 13.06 7.83
C ALA A 411 2.45 13.97 8.85
N ILE A 412 1.94 15.20 9.03
CA ILE A 412 2.46 16.16 10.02
C ILE A 412 2.33 15.59 11.44
N ALA A 413 1.16 15.03 11.80
CA ALA A 413 0.94 14.45 13.12
C ALA A 413 1.89 13.29 13.44
N ASN A 414 2.24 12.45 12.45
CA ASN A 414 3.25 11.41 12.64
C ASN A 414 4.66 12.01 12.82
N GLY A 415 4.98 13.11 12.13
CA GLY A 415 6.20 13.86 12.38
C GLY A 415 6.29 14.37 13.81
N ILE A 416 5.20 14.97 14.33
CA ILE A 416 5.13 15.45 15.72
C ILE A 416 5.27 14.29 16.71
N ARG A 417 4.63 13.15 16.45
CA ARG A 417 4.77 11.97 17.31
C ARG A 417 6.20 11.43 17.35
N ALA A 418 6.88 11.37 16.19
CA ALA A 418 8.29 10.98 16.12
C ALA A 418 9.21 11.97 16.87
N LEU A 419 8.94 13.27 16.76
CA LEU A 419 9.64 14.31 17.52
C LEU A 419 9.50 14.12 19.02
N ALA A 420 8.27 13.93 19.52
CA ALA A 420 8.02 13.73 20.95
C ALA A 420 8.75 12.48 21.49
N LEU A 421 8.71 11.37 20.77
CA LEU A 421 9.41 10.14 21.14
C LEU A 421 10.93 10.32 21.17
N THR A 422 11.47 11.08 20.22
CA THR A 422 12.90 11.42 20.17
C THR A 422 13.30 12.31 21.35
N LEU A 423 12.49 13.33 21.67
CA LEU A 423 12.68 14.19 22.83
C LEU A 423 12.67 13.38 24.14
N TYR A 424 11.72 12.45 24.32
CA TYR A 424 11.69 11.58 25.50
C TYR A 424 12.92 10.66 25.58
N ALA A 425 13.42 10.20 24.43
CA ALA A 425 14.60 9.36 24.37
C ALA A 425 15.90 10.12 24.66
N THR A 426 16.10 11.32 24.10
CA THR A 426 17.42 11.96 24.09
C THR A 426 17.48 13.33 24.75
N GLY A 427 16.34 13.99 24.95
CA GLY A 427 16.27 15.40 25.33
C GLY A 427 16.49 16.37 24.16
N ASP A 428 16.70 15.88 22.94
CA ASP A 428 16.89 16.72 21.76
C ASP A 428 15.54 17.21 21.23
N ASP A 429 15.33 18.53 21.28
CA ASP A 429 14.14 19.16 20.69
C ASP A 429 14.41 19.60 19.24
N LEU A 430 13.86 18.84 18.30
CA LEU A 430 13.95 19.11 16.86
C LEU A 430 12.72 19.90 16.33
N SER A 431 11.75 20.23 17.18
CA SER A 431 10.46 20.82 16.79
C SER A 431 10.59 22.15 16.05
N HIS A 432 11.51 23.02 16.49
CA HIS A 432 11.70 24.35 15.92
C HIS A 432 12.08 24.30 14.43
N SER A 433 12.99 23.39 14.06
CA SER A 433 13.44 23.24 12.67
C SER A 433 12.32 22.73 11.76
N PHE A 434 11.58 21.71 12.20
CA PHE A 434 10.47 21.14 11.47
C PHE A 434 9.32 22.14 11.30
N ARG A 435 8.95 22.83 12.38
CA ARG A 435 7.93 23.90 12.35
C ARG A 435 8.29 25.00 11.35
N ARG A 436 9.55 25.45 11.36
CA ARG A 436 10.04 26.45 10.40
C ARG A 436 9.88 25.97 8.96
N ASP A 437 10.28 24.74 8.67
CA ASP A 437 10.25 24.20 7.31
C ASP A 437 8.80 23.99 6.81
N LEU A 438 7.89 23.60 7.71
CA LEU A 438 6.45 23.51 7.44
C LEU A 438 5.80 24.87 7.12
N GLY A 439 6.39 25.98 7.56
CA GLY A 439 5.89 27.33 7.29
C GLY A 439 5.82 27.69 5.80
N VAL A 440 6.54 26.94 4.94
CA VAL A 440 6.56 27.16 3.48
C VAL A 440 5.38 26.47 2.78
N ALA A 441 4.83 25.40 3.35
CA ALA A 441 3.69 24.71 2.77
C ALA A 441 2.41 25.46 3.14
N VAL A 442 1.64 25.91 2.15
CA VAL A 442 0.43 26.72 2.37
C VAL A 442 -0.78 26.10 1.66
N SER A 443 -1.88 25.97 2.39
CA SER A 443 -3.18 25.65 1.80
C SER A 443 -3.72 26.87 1.06
N ALA A 444 -3.85 26.80 -0.26
CA ALA A 444 -4.45 27.89 -1.04
C ALA A 444 -5.93 28.12 -0.71
N ARG A 445 -6.62 27.11 -0.17
CA ARG A 445 -8.04 27.20 0.22
C ARG A 445 -8.23 27.97 1.53
N THR A 446 -7.36 27.74 2.51
CA THR A 446 -7.54 28.26 3.87
C THR A 446 -6.54 29.34 4.26
N GLY A 447 -5.46 29.51 3.49
CA GLY A 447 -4.32 30.37 3.83
C GLY A 447 -3.44 29.82 4.96
N ARG A 448 -3.83 28.71 5.61
CA ARG A 448 -3.07 28.10 6.70
C ARG A 448 -1.80 27.44 6.19
N THR A 449 -0.72 27.67 6.92
CA THR A 449 0.57 27.03 6.71
C THR A 449 0.62 25.65 7.38
N GLY A 450 1.59 24.83 7.00
CA GLY A 450 1.90 23.61 7.73
C GLY A 450 2.31 23.88 9.19
N ALA A 451 2.93 25.04 9.46
CA ALA A 451 3.29 25.46 10.82
C ALA A 451 2.04 25.75 11.68
N ASP A 452 1.01 26.39 11.11
CA ASP A 452 -0.26 26.62 11.82
C ASP A 452 -0.97 25.30 12.16
N MET A 453 -0.83 24.29 11.29
CA MET A 453 -1.38 22.96 11.53
C MET A 453 -0.58 22.25 12.63
N PHE A 454 0.75 22.33 12.58
CA PHE A 454 1.64 21.83 13.61
C PHE A 454 1.29 22.40 14.99
N ASP A 455 1.17 23.73 15.12
CA ASP A 455 0.88 24.40 16.38
C ASP A 455 -0.49 23.99 16.95
N THR A 456 -1.49 23.86 16.08
CA THR A 456 -2.82 23.39 16.49
C THR A 456 -2.77 21.97 17.04
N MET A 457 -2.03 21.07 16.39
CA MET A 457 -1.91 19.68 16.81
C MET A 457 -1.12 19.54 18.11
N LEU A 458 -0.06 20.33 18.28
CA LEU A 458 0.72 20.34 19.51
C LEU A 458 -0.12 20.79 20.71
N ALA A 459 -0.87 21.90 20.55
CA ALA A 459 -1.78 22.37 21.60
C ALA A 459 -2.89 21.37 21.93
N GLN A 460 -3.34 20.57 20.95
CA GLN A 460 -4.32 19.50 21.17
C GLN A 460 -3.73 18.28 21.87
N ALA A 461 -2.44 17.99 21.68
CA ALA A 461 -1.77 16.85 22.31
C ALA A 461 -1.38 17.14 23.77
N GLU A 462 -1.20 18.42 24.13
CA GLU A 462 -0.91 18.86 25.50
C GLU A 462 -2.17 19.01 26.38
N ALA A 463 -3.35 19.12 25.77
CA ALA A 463 -4.65 19.23 26.44
C ALA A 463 -5.24 17.85 26.75
#